data_AF-G1DHN1-F1
#
_entry.id   AF-G1DHN1-F1
#
_cell.length_a   1.000
_cell.length_b   1.000
_cell.length_c   1.000
_cell.angle_alpha   90.00
_cell.angle_beta   90.00
_cell.angle_gamma   90.00
#
_symmetry.space_group_name_H-M   'P 1'
#
loop_
_entity.id
_entity.type
_entity.pdbx_description
1 polymer ?
#
loop_
_entity_poly.entity_id
_entity_poly.type
_entity_poly.pdbx_seq_one_letter_code
_entity_poly.pdbx_strand_id
1 'polypeptide(L)'
;GSCTVKTCWMRLPLFKIVGDNLKDRFDGASRVMISNSDRIRGSGNAIISNAASNFVHGPRQGLGRRQRYSFQLKPYNPEHKPPGLKDLVYLEPSPPFCDKNPKS
;
A
#
# COMPACT_ATOMS: atom_id res chain seq x y z
N GLY A 1 -43.41 14.85 14.81
CA GLY A 1 -43.57 13.39 14.64
C GLY A 1 -43.12 12.70 15.90
N SER A 2 -43.89 11.72 16.39
CA SER A 2 -43.54 10.90 17.55
C SER A 2 -42.42 9.92 17.17
N CYS A 3 -41.26 9.99 17.83
CA CYS A 3 -40.07 9.18 17.51
C CYS A 3 -39.99 7.88 18.31
N THR A 4 -41.09 7.14 18.46
CA THR A 4 -41.13 5.91 19.28
C THR A 4 -40.36 4.75 18.69
N VAL A 5 -40.13 4.72 17.37
CA VAL A 5 -39.28 3.73 16.69
C VAL A 5 -38.33 4.45 15.74
N LYS A 6 -37.05 4.06 15.79
CA LYS A 6 -36.00 4.55 14.87
C LYS A 6 -35.34 3.36 14.19
N THR A 7 -35.27 3.42 12.86
CA THR A 7 -34.50 2.49 12.04
C THR A 7 -33.23 3.18 11.58
N CYS A 8 -32.08 2.53 11.76
CA CYS A 8 -30.77 3.06 11.37
C CYS A 8 -30.13 2.18 10.29
N TRP A 9 -29.37 2.80 9.38
CA TRP A 9 -28.53 2.13 8.40
C TRP A 9 -27.19 2.88 8.26
N MET A 10 -26.15 2.16 7.83
CA MET A 10 -24.87 2.81 7.55
C MET A 10 -24.99 3.73 6.35
N ARG A 11 -24.33 4.88 6.42
CA ARG A 11 -24.15 5.79 5.30
C ARG A 11 -22.73 6.27 5.22
N LEU A 12 -22.30 6.56 4.00
CA LEU A 12 -21.06 7.28 3.77
C LEU A 12 -21.20 8.72 4.26
N PRO A 13 -20.13 9.30 4.85
CA PRO A 13 -20.10 10.71 5.17
C PRO A 13 -20.15 11.55 3.89
N LEU A 14 -20.40 12.85 4.04
CA LEU A 14 -20.26 13.80 2.94
C LEU A 14 -18.83 13.76 2.39
N PHE A 15 -18.68 13.86 1.07
CA PHE A 15 -17.38 13.78 0.43
C PHE A 15 -16.39 14.84 0.91
N LYS A 16 -16.89 16.02 1.32
CA LYS A 16 -16.06 17.06 1.96
C LYS A 16 -15.30 16.51 3.18
N ILE A 17 -15.96 15.75 4.04
CA ILE A 17 -15.33 15.17 5.25
C ILE A 17 -14.22 14.20 4.85
N VAL A 18 -14.43 13.42 3.78
CA VAL A 18 -13.40 12.52 3.23
C VAL A 18 -12.21 13.32 2.69
N GLY A 19 -12.47 14.40 1.95
CA GLY A 19 -11.44 15.30 1.43
C GLY A 19 -10.62 15.94 2.54
N ASP A 20 -11.27 16.44 3.59
CA ASP A 20 -10.60 17.04 4.75
C ASP A 20 -9.70 15.99 5.46
N ASN A 21 -10.21 14.76 5.66
CA ASN A 21 -9.40 13.66 6.23
C ASN A 21 -8.18 13.27 5.37
N LEU A 22 -8.30 13.34 4.05
CA LEU A 22 -7.20 13.05 3.13
C LEU A 22 -6.20 14.20 3.08
N LYS A 23 -6.66 15.45 3.22
CA LYS A 23 -5.80 16.62 3.32
C LYS A 23 -4.91 16.56 4.55
N ASP A 24 -5.45 16.21 5.71
CA ASP A 24 -4.65 16.04 6.94
C ASP A 24 -3.52 15.01 6.74
N ARG A 25 -3.79 13.93 6.00
CA ARG A 25 -2.80 12.90 5.67
C ARG A 25 -1.82 13.34 4.60
N PHE A 26 -2.21 14.24 3.72
CA PHE A 26 -1.33 14.84 2.73
C PHE A 26 -0.33 15.77 3.43
N ASP A 27 -0.80 16.61 4.36
CA ASP A 27 0.04 17.51 5.15
C ASP A 27 1.02 16.74 6.05
N GLY A 28 0.63 15.54 6.52
CA GLY A 28 1.46 14.62 7.30
C GLY A 28 2.16 13.51 6.49
N ALA A 29 2.15 13.56 5.16
CA ALA A 29 2.65 12.47 4.33
C ALA A 29 4.16 12.24 4.56
N SER A 30 4.58 10.98 4.62
CA SER A 30 5.98 10.62 4.92
C SER A 30 6.76 10.24 3.66
N ARG A 31 8.01 10.72 3.58
CA ARG A 31 8.94 10.32 2.53
C ARG A 31 9.45 8.91 2.78
N VAL A 32 9.37 8.07 1.77
CA VAL A 32 9.83 6.69 1.79
C VAL A 32 10.81 6.42 0.65
N MET A 33 11.54 5.31 0.76
CA MET A 33 12.40 4.79 -0.29
C MET A 33 12.07 3.32 -0.56
N ILE A 34 12.29 2.89 -1.81
CA ILE A 34 12.04 1.52 -2.24
C ILE A 34 13.22 0.64 -1.85
N SER A 35 12.97 -0.40 -1.05
CA SER A 35 13.96 -1.45 -0.78
C SER A 35 13.84 -2.55 -1.84
N ASN A 36 14.89 -2.76 -2.65
CA ASN A 36 14.92 -3.79 -3.70
C ASN A 36 15.18 -5.23 -3.17
N SER A 37 14.99 -5.44 -1.86
CA SER A 37 15.38 -6.67 -1.16
C SER A 37 14.55 -7.91 -1.56
N ASP A 38 13.36 -7.74 -2.12
CA ASP A 38 12.51 -8.87 -2.56
C ASP A 38 12.81 -9.37 -3.98
N ARG A 39 13.59 -8.64 -4.79
CA ARG A 39 14.00 -9.14 -6.12
C ARG A 39 15.11 -10.18 -6.08
N ILE A 40 15.80 -10.33 -4.95
CA ILE A 40 16.93 -11.26 -4.81
C ILE A 40 16.46 -12.69 -4.47
N ARG A 41 15.23 -12.88 -3.97
CA ARG A 41 14.72 -14.22 -3.58
C ARG A 41 14.04 -15.01 -4.72
N GLY A 42 13.99 -14.46 -5.94
CA GLY A 42 13.46 -15.16 -7.12
C GLY A 42 14.50 -15.97 -7.91
N SER A 43 15.77 -15.96 -7.51
CA SER A 43 16.87 -16.69 -8.15
C SER A 43 17.54 -17.62 -7.15
N GLY A 44 16.75 -18.50 -6.53
CA GLY A 44 17.24 -19.60 -5.71
C GLY A 44 17.03 -20.91 -6.45
N ASN A 45 18.08 -21.35 -7.16
CA ASN A 45 18.30 -22.67 -7.74
C ASN A 45 17.19 -23.72 -7.50
N ALA A 46 16.30 -23.91 -8.47
CA ALA A 46 15.63 -25.18 -8.65
C ALA A 46 16.67 -26.18 -9.18
N ILE A 47 17.46 -26.75 -8.28
CA ILE A 47 18.21 -27.98 -8.58
C ILE A 47 17.14 -29.05 -8.75
N ILE A 48 16.75 -29.31 -9.99
CA ILE A 48 15.88 -30.43 -10.35
C ILE A 48 16.75 -31.69 -10.23
N SER A 49 16.94 -32.18 -9.00
CA SER A 49 17.34 -33.55 -8.77
C SER A 49 16.07 -34.40 -8.86
N ASN A 50 15.97 -35.19 -9.94
CA ASN A 50 14.90 -36.16 -10.16
C ASN A 50 14.69 -37.02 -8.90
N ALA A 51 13.57 -36.80 -8.22
CA ALA A 51 13.04 -37.71 -7.22
C ALA A 51 11.56 -37.90 -7.53
N ALA A 52 11.22 -39.08 -8.01
CA ALA A 52 9.85 -39.51 -8.20
C ALA A 52 9.11 -39.47 -6.85
N SER A 53 8.00 -38.75 -6.78
CA SER A 53 7.06 -38.85 -5.67
C SER A 53 5.63 -38.63 -6.16
N ASN A 54 4.93 -39.74 -6.39
CA ASN A 54 3.48 -39.78 -6.52
C ASN A 54 2.86 -39.39 -5.17
N PHE A 55 2.26 -38.21 -5.07
CA PHE A 55 1.37 -37.89 -3.97
C PHE A 55 0.10 -37.19 -4.47
N VAL A 56 -1.00 -37.91 -4.30
CA VAL A 56 -2.39 -37.48 -4.42
C VAL A 56 -2.72 -36.60 -3.20
N HIS A 57 -3.26 -35.41 -3.45
CA HIS A 57 -3.78 -34.41 -2.47
C HIS A 57 -2.75 -33.53 -1.73
N GLY A 58 -2.53 -32.33 -2.28
CA GLY A 58 -1.98 -31.17 -1.58
C GLY A 58 -2.83 -29.94 -1.89
N PRO A 59 -3.02 -28.98 -0.96
CA PRO A 59 -3.95 -27.89 -1.15
C PRO A 59 -3.50 -27.08 -2.36
N ARG A 60 -4.46 -26.68 -3.20
CA ARG A 60 -4.26 -25.62 -4.19
C ARG A 60 -3.72 -24.42 -3.43
N GLN A 61 -2.40 -24.25 -3.44
CA GLN A 61 -1.74 -22.99 -3.16
C GLN A 61 -2.20 -22.08 -4.30
N GLY A 62 -3.41 -21.52 -4.12
CA GLY A 62 -3.86 -20.38 -4.86
C GLY A 62 -2.73 -19.39 -4.75
N LEU A 63 -2.09 -19.13 -5.89
CA LEU A 63 -1.05 -18.14 -6.08
C LEU A 63 -1.50 -16.91 -5.31
N GLY A 64 -0.98 -16.79 -4.09
CA GLY A 64 -1.49 -15.87 -3.09
C GLY A 64 -1.45 -14.52 -3.77
N ARG A 65 -2.62 -13.88 -3.85
CA ARG A 65 -2.86 -12.55 -4.44
C ARG A 65 -1.53 -11.82 -4.49
N ARG A 66 -0.86 -11.90 -5.65
CA ARG A 66 0.48 -11.31 -5.80
C ARG A 66 0.30 -9.88 -5.34
N GLN A 67 0.91 -9.57 -4.20
CA GLN A 67 0.93 -8.23 -3.64
C GLN A 67 1.62 -7.41 -4.71
N ARG A 68 0.84 -6.85 -5.65
CA ARG A 68 1.36 -6.12 -6.82
C ARG A 68 2.17 -4.89 -6.40
N TYR A 69 2.13 -4.58 -5.11
CA TYR A 69 2.87 -3.51 -4.44
C TYR A 69 3.76 -4.05 -3.31
N SER A 70 4.27 -5.28 -3.39
CA SER A 70 5.19 -5.84 -2.36
C SER A 70 6.61 -5.30 -2.45
N PHE A 71 6.80 -4.04 -2.81
CA PHE A 71 8.07 -3.38 -2.56
C PHE A 71 8.05 -2.91 -1.10
N GLN A 72 9.03 -3.36 -0.31
CA GLN A 72 9.10 -2.93 1.08
C GLN A 72 9.54 -1.46 1.13
N LEU A 73 8.62 -0.60 1.54
CA LEU A 73 8.89 0.81 1.76
C LEU A 73 9.62 0.99 3.09
N LYS A 74 10.76 1.67 3.04
CA LYS A 74 11.49 2.10 4.24
C LYS A 74 11.33 3.60 4.42
N PRO A 75 11.19 4.10 5.66
CA PRO A 75 11.25 5.53 5.93
C PRO A 75 12.54 6.12 5.36
N TYR A 76 12.46 7.29 4.72
CA TYR A 76 13.65 7.99 4.24
C TYR A 76 14.51 8.50 5.41
N ASN A 77 13.88 8.92 6.51
CA ASN A 77 14.55 9.25 7.77
C ASN A 77 14.32 8.11 8.79
N PRO A 78 15.38 7.48 9.35
CA PRO A 78 15.27 6.41 10.33
C PRO A 78 14.56 6.78 11.63
N GLU A 79 14.55 8.06 12.00
CA GLU A 79 13.88 8.54 13.22
C GLU A 79 12.37 8.74 13.03
N HIS A 80 11.88 8.70 11.78
CA HIS A 80 10.46 8.84 11.51
C HIS A 80 9.74 7.51 11.72
N LYS A 81 8.55 7.60 12.29
CA LYS A 81 7.65 6.45 12.44
C LYS A 81 7.37 5.83 11.06
N PRO A 82 7.38 4.49 10.92
CA PRO A 82 6.96 3.85 9.68
C PRO A 82 5.49 4.15 9.39
N PRO A 83 5.14 4.41 8.12
CA PRO A 83 3.77 4.74 7.72
C PRO A 83 2.83 3.55 7.94
N GLY A 84 1.65 3.82 8.47
CA GLY A 84 0.57 2.85 8.59
C GLY A 84 -0.20 2.66 7.28
N LEU A 85 -1.10 1.68 7.25
CA LEU A 85 -1.94 1.37 6.07
C LEU A 85 -2.84 2.53 5.60
N LYS A 86 -3.07 3.51 6.47
CA LYS A 86 -3.92 4.67 6.23
C LYS A 86 -3.11 5.91 5.85
N ASP A 87 -1.79 5.88 5.95
CA ASP A 87 -0.98 7.07 5.74
C ASP A 87 -0.64 7.24 4.26
N LEU A 88 -0.53 8.51 3.82
CA LEU A 88 -0.03 8.82 2.49
C LEU A 88 1.49 8.88 2.53
N VAL A 89 2.12 8.41 1.46
CA VAL A 89 3.59 8.34 1.34
C VAL A 89 4.04 8.89 -0.02
N TYR A 90 5.24 9.43 -0.08
CA TYR A 90 5.83 9.93 -1.31
C TYR A 90 7.32 9.53 -1.45
N LEU A 91 7.82 9.49 -2.68
CA LEU A 91 9.21 9.12 -2.98
C LEU A 91 10.08 10.36 -3.23
N GLU A 92 9.55 11.31 -3.99
CA GLU A 92 10.26 12.50 -4.47
C GLU A 92 9.56 13.78 -3.98
N PRO A 93 10.32 14.83 -3.62
CA PRO A 93 9.75 16.12 -3.29
C PRO A 93 8.91 16.71 -4.42
N SER A 94 7.90 17.51 -4.07
CA SER A 94 7.11 18.23 -5.06
C SER A 94 7.98 19.26 -5.81
N PRO A 95 7.79 19.43 -7.13
CA PRO A 95 8.46 20.49 -7.86
C PRO A 95 7.95 21.88 -7.41
N PRO A 96 8.70 22.96 -7.69
CA PRO A 96 8.17 24.31 -7.52
C PRO A 96 7.02 24.52 -8.52
N PHE A 97 5.88 24.97 -8.02
CA PHE A 97 4.67 25.21 -8.84
C PHE A 97 4.44 26.69 -9.15
N CYS A 98 5.31 27.59 -8.67
CA CYS A 98 5.17 29.03 -8.89
C CYS A 98 5.48 29.43 -10.34
N ASP A 99 6.53 28.86 -10.92
CA ASP A 99 6.97 29.18 -12.26
C ASP A 99 6.36 28.23 -13.29
N LYS A 100 6.12 28.74 -14.49
CA LYS A 100 5.58 27.93 -15.59
C LYS A 100 6.60 26.86 -15.98
N ASN A 101 6.15 25.60 -15.98
CA ASN A 101 6.99 24.50 -16.44
C ASN A 101 7.25 24.64 -17.95
N PRO A 102 8.51 24.81 -18.39
CA PRO A 102 8.84 24.94 -19.81
C PRO A 102 8.61 23.65 -20.61
N LYS A 103 8.28 22.53 -19.94
CA LYS A 103 7.97 21.23 -20.56
C LYS A 103 6.47 20.98 -20.77
N SER A 104 5.59 21.92 -20.38
CA SER A 104 4.13 21.79 -20.53
C SER A 104 3.57 22.51 -21.74
#